data_AF-A0A914M4W0-F1
#
_entry.id   AF-A0A914M4W0-F1
#
_cell.length_a   1.000
_cell.length_b   1.000
_cell.length_c   1.000
_cell.angle_alpha   90.00
_cell.angle_beta   90.00
_cell.angle_gamma   90.00
#
_symmetry.space_group_name_H-M   'P 1'
#
loop_
_entity.id
_entity.type
_entity.pdbx_description
1 polymer ?
#
loop_
_entity_poly.entity_id
_entity_poly.type
_entity_poly.pdbx_seq_one_letter_code
_entity_poly.pdbx_strand_id
1 'polypeptide(L)'
;MGLCQSEEAKDQSKRNRSIDNKIRDEARAEKNTFKLLLLGAGECGKSTLMKQMRFMHNKGFSEEELLQQRAVVYSNTVHAMADLLRGMEKYNITFRDESRRLDAKLVFETIAKGKEQEAFSDELAVAMKRLWEDPSLNKATYSHALELNLQSSTMHFLDSIDRISNPTYRPSDHDILLTRIRTTGVNEQTFTINAMKFRVFDVGGQRSERKKWIHCFENVDSIIFVAAASEYDEVLFEDGETNRMVESMRIFESICNSRWFLNTSIILFLNKKDLFEEKIKRTSIRVCFKEYDGKEDWEEGEIGFQTYEHSMAYIKQKFVDLNANPQKMIYVHETCATDTDQVQMILDSVTSIIVQTSLGRSGLY
;
A
#
# COMPACT_ATOMS: atom_id res chain seq x y z
N MET A 1 67.53 -15.11 -9.70
CA MET A 1 66.23 -15.36 -10.39
C MET A 1 65.11 -14.96 -9.45
N GLY A 2 64.20 -14.01 -9.66
CA GLY A 2 63.99 -12.94 -10.63
C GLY A 2 62.98 -12.01 -9.95
N LEU A 3 63.41 -10.82 -9.50
CA LEU A 3 62.70 -9.98 -8.52
C LEU A 3 62.50 -8.57 -9.08
N CYS A 4 61.68 -8.46 -10.13
CA CYS A 4 61.07 -7.20 -10.55
C CYS A 4 59.64 -7.50 -11.00
N GLN A 5 58.67 -7.38 -10.09
CA GLN A 5 57.28 -7.23 -10.51
C GLN A 5 57.18 -5.97 -11.37
N SER A 6 56.61 -6.08 -12.57
CA SER A 6 56.34 -4.94 -13.44
C SER A 6 55.49 -3.89 -12.70
N GLU A 7 55.63 -2.62 -13.03
CA GLU A 7 54.79 -1.56 -12.44
C GLU A 7 53.29 -1.87 -12.63
N GLU A 8 52.92 -2.46 -13.76
CA GLU A 8 51.56 -2.96 -14.02
C GLU A 8 51.10 -3.99 -12.98
N ALA A 9 51.94 -4.94 -12.58
CA ALA A 9 51.60 -5.94 -11.57
C ALA A 9 51.44 -5.30 -10.17
N LYS A 10 52.21 -4.26 -9.86
CA LYS A 10 52.07 -3.50 -8.60
C LYS A 10 50.79 -2.67 -8.58
N ASP A 11 50.43 -2.03 -9.69
CA ASP A 11 49.21 -1.24 -9.78
C ASP A 11 47.95 -2.12 -9.82
N GLN A 12 48.02 -3.28 -10.46
CA GLN A 12 46.95 -4.29 -10.40
C GLN A 12 46.77 -4.82 -8.97
N SER A 13 47.86 -5.08 -8.23
CA SER A 13 47.80 -5.49 -6.83
C SER A 13 47.18 -4.41 -5.92
N LYS A 14 47.53 -3.13 -6.12
CA LYS A 14 46.90 -2.00 -5.40
C LYS A 14 45.40 -1.89 -5.72
N ARG A 15 45.02 -2.06 -6.99
CA ARG A 15 43.62 -2.01 -7.43
C ARG A 15 42.81 -3.16 -6.83
N ASN A 16 43.35 -4.38 -6.86
CA ASN A 16 42.74 -5.54 -6.21
C ASN A 16 42.56 -5.31 -4.71
N ARG A 17 43.61 -4.83 -4.01
CA ARG A 17 43.52 -4.54 -2.58
C ARG A 17 42.49 -3.46 -2.25
N SER A 18 42.34 -2.44 -3.11
CA SER A 18 41.32 -1.41 -2.96
C SER A 18 39.91 -1.97 -3.15
N ILE A 19 39.71 -2.85 -4.13
CA ILE A 19 38.45 -3.55 -4.36
C ILE A 19 38.13 -4.47 -3.17
N ASP A 20 39.08 -5.27 -2.70
CA ASP A 20 38.90 -6.16 -1.54
C ASP A 20 38.52 -5.39 -0.27
N ASN A 21 39.14 -4.22 -0.04
CA ASN A 21 38.78 -3.35 1.06
C ASN A 21 37.34 -2.82 0.91
N LYS A 22 36.96 -2.35 -0.28
CA LYS A 22 35.58 -1.92 -0.56
C LYS A 22 34.57 -3.04 -0.32
N ILE A 23 34.84 -4.25 -0.80
CA ILE A 23 33.98 -5.42 -0.58
C ILE A 23 33.83 -5.72 0.91
N ARG A 24 34.92 -5.65 1.69
CA ARG A 24 34.85 -5.86 3.15
C ARG A 24 34.05 -4.78 3.87
N ASP A 25 34.21 -3.53 3.46
CA ASP A 25 33.48 -2.40 4.03
C ASP A 25 31.99 -2.48 3.68
N GLU A 26 31.66 -2.83 2.43
CA GLU A 26 30.28 -3.10 1.98
C GLU A 26 29.67 -4.28 2.74
N ALA A 27 30.40 -5.38 2.92
CA ALA A 27 29.94 -6.54 3.68
C ALA A 27 29.70 -6.20 5.18
N ARG A 28 30.53 -5.33 5.77
CA ARG A 28 30.29 -4.82 7.14
C ARG A 28 29.07 -3.92 7.20
N ALA A 29 28.90 -3.02 6.24
CA ALA A 29 27.74 -2.15 6.17
C ALA A 29 26.44 -2.94 5.95
N GLU A 30 26.49 -4.00 5.14
CA GLU A 30 25.36 -4.89 4.89
C GLU A 30 24.96 -5.67 6.14
N LYS A 31 25.91 -6.11 6.97
CA LYS A 31 25.60 -6.75 8.27
C LYS A 31 24.86 -5.83 9.25
N ASN A 32 25.02 -4.51 9.11
CA ASN A 32 24.33 -3.51 9.92
C ASN A 32 23.09 -2.94 9.23
N THR A 33 22.62 -3.59 8.15
CA THR A 33 21.42 -3.20 7.41
C THR A 33 20.31 -4.21 7.67
N PHE A 34 19.19 -3.74 8.21
CA PHE A 34 18.00 -4.55 8.46
C PHE A 34 17.12 -4.60 7.21
N LYS A 35 16.91 -5.79 6.66
CA LYS A 35 16.16 -6.04 5.42
C LYS A 35 14.70 -6.36 5.72
N LEU A 36 13.80 -5.50 5.23
CA LEU A 36 12.35 -5.61 5.37
C LEU A 36 11.69 -5.89 4.03
N LEU A 37 10.79 -6.88 3.98
CA LEU A 37 10.02 -7.18 2.79
C LEU A 37 8.54 -6.83 3.00
N LEU A 38 7.98 -5.93 2.18
CA LEU A 38 6.58 -5.55 2.21
C LEU A 38 5.75 -6.47 1.33
N LEU A 39 4.84 -7.23 1.94
CA LEU A 39 3.96 -8.18 1.26
C LEU A 39 2.49 -7.87 1.56
N GLY A 40 1.59 -8.42 0.73
CA GLY A 40 0.15 -8.24 0.87
C GLY A 40 -0.54 -8.15 -0.49
N ALA A 41 -1.87 -8.26 -0.49
CA ALA A 41 -2.70 -8.19 -1.69
C ALA A 41 -2.59 -6.84 -2.45
N GLY A 42 -3.19 -6.74 -3.62
CA GLY A 42 -3.28 -5.47 -4.35
C GLY A 42 -4.01 -4.41 -3.52
N GLU A 43 -3.49 -3.18 -3.52
CA GLU A 43 -4.14 -1.99 -2.93
C GLU A 43 -4.38 -2.02 -1.41
N CYS A 44 -3.75 -2.95 -0.70
CA CYS A 44 -3.83 -3.02 0.76
C CYS A 44 -3.08 -1.88 1.48
N GLY A 45 -2.26 -1.08 0.76
CA GLY A 45 -1.57 0.10 1.28
C GLY A 45 -0.04 0.00 1.42
N LYS A 46 0.61 -1.04 0.89
CA LYS A 46 2.09 -1.19 0.92
C LYS A 46 2.85 0.05 0.42
N SER A 47 2.52 0.53 -0.78
CA SER A 47 3.22 1.67 -1.36
C SER A 47 2.90 2.97 -0.64
N THR A 48 1.74 3.08 0.02
CA THR A 48 1.42 4.22 0.90
C THR A 48 2.30 4.20 2.15
N LEU A 49 2.46 3.04 2.80
CA LEU A 49 3.40 2.86 3.91
C LEU A 49 4.83 3.23 3.50
N MET A 50 5.28 2.79 2.32
CA MET A 50 6.60 3.15 1.80
C MET A 50 6.75 4.66 1.58
N LYS A 51 5.73 5.33 1.05
CA LYS A 51 5.73 6.80 0.90
C LYS A 51 5.80 7.50 2.26
N GLN A 52 5.09 7.02 3.28
CA GLN A 52 5.16 7.58 4.63
C GLN A 52 6.56 7.45 5.25
N MET A 53 7.20 6.28 5.15
CA MET A 53 8.59 6.10 5.59
C MET A 53 9.52 7.11 4.93
N ARG A 54 9.30 7.38 3.64
CA ARG A 54 10.07 8.35 2.89
C ARG A 54 9.85 9.79 3.35
N PHE A 55 8.61 10.19 3.65
CA PHE A 55 8.34 11.52 4.19
C PHE A 55 9.01 11.75 5.55
N MET A 56 9.00 10.75 6.43
CA MET A 56 9.55 10.90 7.78
C MET A 56 11.07 10.81 7.85
N HIS A 57 11.72 10.02 6.99
CA HIS A 57 13.14 9.69 7.16
C HIS A 57 14.05 10.06 5.99
N ASN A 58 13.50 10.55 4.88
CA ASN A 58 14.28 11.16 3.80
C ASN A 58 13.98 12.66 3.69
N LYS A 59 14.79 13.41 2.91
CA LYS A 59 14.61 14.86 2.67
C LYS A 59 13.37 15.19 1.81
N GLY A 60 12.30 14.40 1.90
CA GLY A 60 11.08 14.53 1.11
C GLY A 60 11.25 14.11 -0.36
N PHE A 61 10.42 14.71 -1.22
CA PHE A 61 10.44 14.54 -2.67
C PHE A 61 11.16 15.73 -3.33
N SER A 62 12.00 15.44 -4.30
CA SER A 62 12.62 16.46 -5.16
C SER A 62 11.59 17.13 -6.07
N GLU A 63 11.91 18.31 -6.62
CA GLU A 63 11.00 19.01 -7.54
C GLU A 63 10.67 18.17 -8.79
N GLU A 64 11.61 17.38 -9.30
CA GLU A 64 11.36 16.45 -10.41
C GLU A 64 10.34 15.38 -10.03
N GLU A 65 10.46 14.82 -8.83
CA GLU A 65 9.52 13.81 -8.36
C GLU A 65 8.14 14.39 -8.06
N LEU A 66 8.08 15.64 -7.57
CA LEU A 66 6.81 16.36 -7.39
C LEU A 66 6.11 16.60 -8.73
N LEU A 67 6.86 16.92 -9.79
CA LEU A 67 6.31 17.04 -11.14
C LEU A 67 5.74 15.70 -11.63
N GLN A 68 6.43 14.59 -11.38
CA GLN A 68 5.93 13.24 -11.69
C GLN A 68 4.68 12.91 -10.87
N GLN A 69 4.66 13.20 -9.57
CA GLN A 69 3.48 12.98 -8.72
C GLN A 69 2.29 13.84 -9.17
N ARG A 70 2.54 15.06 -9.65
CA ARG A 70 1.49 15.94 -10.19
C ARG A 70 0.79 15.31 -11.40
N ALA A 71 1.56 14.76 -12.33
CA ALA A 71 1.01 14.04 -13.48
C ALA A 71 0.17 12.83 -13.06
N VAL A 72 0.58 12.13 -11.99
CA VAL A 72 -0.18 11.00 -11.43
C VAL A 72 -1.49 11.47 -10.78
N VAL A 73 -1.50 12.60 -10.06
CA VAL A 73 -2.74 13.18 -9.51
C VAL A 73 -3.73 13.50 -10.64
N TYR A 74 -3.28 14.13 -11.72
CA TYR A 74 -4.11 14.41 -12.89
C TYR A 74 -4.72 13.12 -13.45
N SER A 75 -3.88 12.11 -13.69
CA SER A 75 -4.32 10.84 -14.25
C SER A 75 -5.33 10.13 -13.35
N ASN A 76 -5.06 10.05 -12.04
CA ASN A 76 -5.98 9.45 -11.07
C ASN A 76 -7.32 10.18 -11.03
N THR A 77 -7.32 11.51 -11.10
CA THR A 77 -8.55 12.33 -11.07
C THR A 77 -9.39 12.10 -12.33
N VAL A 78 -8.76 12.12 -13.52
CA VAL A 78 -9.43 11.89 -14.80
C VAL A 78 -10.00 10.47 -14.90
N HIS A 79 -9.21 9.46 -14.48
CA HIS A 79 -9.68 8.08 -14.47
C HIS A 79 -10.80 7.85 -13.45
N ALA A 80 -10.74 8.47 -12.27
CA ALA A 80 -11.81 8.37 -11.28
C ALA A 80 -13.15 8.91 -11.83
N MET A 81 -13.13 10.02 -12.57
CA MET A 81 -14.31 10.51 -13.27
C MET A 81 -14.79 9.54 -14.37
N ALA A 82 -13.87 9.02 -15.17
CA ALA A 82 -14.22 8.06 -16.23
C ALA A 82 -14.84 6.77 -15.68
N ASP A 83 -14.39 6.28 -14.53
CA ASP A 83 -14.93 5.09 -13.87
C ASP A 83 -16.36 5.33 -13.35
N LEU A 84 -16.63 6.52 -12.81
CA LEU A 84 -18.00 6.94 -12.47
C LEU A 84 -18.89 7.03 -13.72
N LEU A 85 -18.40 7.65 -14.80
CA LEU A 85 -19.16 7.74 -16.05
C LEU A 85 -19.52 6.37 -16.63
N ARG A 86 -18.60 5.40 -16.60
CA ARG A 86 -18.90 4.00 -16.96
C ARG A 86 -19.90 3.35 -16.00
N GLY A 87 -19.81 3.71 -14.71
CA GLY A 87 -20.77 3.27 -13.71
C GLY A 87 -22.20 3.75 -13.99
N MET A 88 -22.37 4.97 -14.49
CA MET A 88 -23.68 5.46 -14.92
C MET A 88 -24.30 4.57 -16.00
N GLU A 89 -23.52 4.19 -17.02
CA GLU A 89 -23.98 3.27 -18.06
C GLU A 89 -24.34 1.90 -17.49
N LYS A 90 -23.50 1.35 -16.62
CA LYS A 90 -23.70 0.03 -15.97
C LYS A 90 -25.01 -0.02 -15.16
N TYR A 91 -25.33 1.06 -14.44
CA TYR A 91 -26.51 1.13 -13.58
C TYR A 91 -27.71 1.86 -14.21
N ASN A 92 -27.63 2.17 -15.51
CA ASN A 92 -28.65 2.92 -16.25
C ASN A 92 -29.04 4.25 -15.59
N ILE A 93 -28.06 4.96 -15.01
CA ILE A 93 -28.25 6.27 -14.39
C ILE A 93 -28.07 7.33 -15.48
N THR A 94 -29.07 8.20 -15.65
CA THR A 94 -29.01 9.31 -16.59
C THR A 94 -28.57 10.60 -15.90
N PHE A 95 -27.94 11.49 -16.65
CA PHE A 95 -27.64 12.84 -16.17
C PHE A 95 -28.92 13.59 -15.79
N ARG A 96 -28.81 14.48 -14.81
CA ARG A 96 -29.90 15.42 -14.52
C ARG A 96 -29.97 16.51 -15.59
N ASP A 97 -28.81 16.92 -16.10
CA ASP A 97 -28.66 17.87 -17.21
C ASP A 97 -28.02 17.15 -18.40
N GLU A 98 -28.80 16.92 -19.46
CA GLU A 98 -28.32 16.20 -20.65
C GLU A 98 -27.18 16.90 -21.40
N SER A 99 -26.92 18.19 -21.13
CA SER A 99 -25.74 18.87 -21.68
C SER A 99 -24.43 18.28 -21.14
N ARG A 100 -24.46 17.61 -19.98
CA ARG A 100 -23.30 16.91 -19.39
C ARG A 100 -22.77 15.77 -20.25
N ARG A 101 -23.53 15.26 -21.24
CA ARG A 101 -23.03 14.26 -22.18
C ARG A 101 -21.80 14.75 -22.97
N LEU A 102 -21.74 16.03 -23.29
CA LEU A 102 -20.58 16.63 -23.97
C LEU A 102 -19.36 16.67 -23.04
N ASP A 103 -19.57 17.01 -21.77
CA ASP A 103 -18.54 17.02 -20.73
C ASP A 103 -17.98 15.60 -20.53
N ALA A 104 -18.84 14.58 -20.46
CA ALA A 104 -18.44 13.18 -20.34
C ALA A 104 -17.61 12.71 -21.54
N LYS A 105 -17.99 13.11 -22.76
CA LYS A 105 -17.24 12.82 -23.98
C LYS A 105 -15.83 13.42 -23.92
N LEU A 106 -15.70 14.66 -23.42
CA LEU A 106 -14.40 15.33 -23.27
C LEU A 106 -13.44 14.56 -22.33
N VAL A 107 -13.96 14.00 -21.23
CA VAL A 107 -13.19 13.15 -20.31
C VAL A 107 -12.64 11.92 -21.03
N PHE A 108 -13.50 11.18 -21.74
CA PHE A 108 -13.06 9.99 -22.49
C PHE A 108 -12.10 10.34 -23.64
N GLU A 109 -12.32 11.45 -24.34
CA GLU A 109 -11.41 11.93 -25.38
C GLU A 109 -10.03 12.31 -24.82
N THR A 110 -9.97 12.87 -23.61
CA THR A 110 -8.70 13.21 -22.95
C THR A 110 -7.87 11.96 -22.71
N ILE A 111 -8.49 10.89 -22.20
CA ILE A 111 -7.84 9.58 -22.00
C ILE A 111 -7.45 8.97 -23.35
N ALA A 112 -8.33 9.00 -24.35
CA ALA A 112 -8.06 8.43 -25.67
C ALA A 112 -6.88 9.12 -26.38
N LYS A 113 -6.63 10.40 -26.09
CA LYS A 113 -5.50 11.19 -26.59
C LYS A 113 -4.23 11.01 -25.75
N GLY A 114 -4.27 10.27 -24.64
CA GLY A 114 -3.14 10.09 -23.73
C GLY A 114 -2.76 11.36 -22.95
N LYS A 115 -3.72 12.26 -22.73
CA LYS A 115 -3.51 13.57 -22.11
C LYS A 115 -3.92 13.63 -20.64
N GLU A 116 -4.30 12.51 -20.04
CA GLU A 116 -4.75 12.43 -18.66
C GLU A 116 -3.66 12.75 -17.63
N GLN A 117 -2.38 12.74 -18.05
CA GLN A 117 -1.22 13.09 -17.22
C GLN A 117 -0.80 14.57 -17.38
N GLU A 118 -1.42 15.31 -18.31
CA GLU A 118 -1.15 16.73 -18.55
C GLU A 118 -1.96 17.61 -17.58
N ALA A 119 -1.55 18.88 -17.43
CA ALA A 119 -2.36 19.86 -16.72
C ALA A 119 -3.72 20.01 -17.41
N PHE A 120 -4.78 20.15 -16.62
CA PHE A 120 -6.14 20.27 -17.16
C PHE A 120 -6.25 21.52 -18.03
N SER A 121 -6.84 21.38 -19.21
CA SER A 121 -7.32 22.55 -19.94
C SER A 121 -8.48 23.18 -19.18
N ASP A 122 -8.71 24.49 -19.38
CA ASP A 122 -9.85 25.19 -18.77
C ASP A 122 -11.18 24.50 -19.11
N GLU A 123 -11.30 24.01 -20.35
CA GLU A 123 -12.47 23.24 -20.81
C GLU A 123 -12.65 21.94 -20.03
N LEU A 124 -11.58 21.17 -19.83
CA LEU A 124 -11.63 19.91 -19.08
C LEU A 124 -11.94 20.17 -17.61
N ALA A 125 -11.32 21.19 -17.00
CA ALA A 125 -11.56 21.55 -15.60
C ALA A 125 -13.03 21.90 -15.35
N VAL A 126 -13.62 22.74 -16.22
CA VAL A 126 -15.03 23.11 -16.14
C VAL A 126 -15.95 21.90 -16.36
N ALA A 127 -15.63 21.04 -17.33
CA ALA A 127 -16.39 19.82 -17.60
C ALA A 127 -16.36 18.87 -16.40
N MET A 128 -15.17 18.57 -15.86
CA MET A 128 -14.98 17.71 -14.68
C MET A 128 -15.76 18.24 -13.46
N LYS A 129 -15.71 19.55 -13.22
CA LYS A 129 -16.44 20.19 -12.12
C LYS A 129 -17.96 20.05 -12.29
N ARG A 130 -18.48 20.38 -13.47
CA ARG A 130 -19.91 20.27 -13.80
C ARG A 130 -20.43 18.83 -13.69
N LEU A 131 -19.62 17.86 -14.08
CA LEU A 131 -19.93 16.44 -13.94
C LEU A 131 -19.99 16.04 -12.46
N TRP A 132 -19.01 16.45 -11.66
CA TRP A 132 -18.98 16.12 -10.23
C TRP A 132 -20.08 16.82 -9.42
N GLU A 133 -20.52 18.00 -9.85
CA GLU A 133 -21.66 18.70 -9.24
C GLU A 133 -23.02 18.05 -9.56
N ASP A 134 -23.11 17.22 -10.62
CA ASP A 134 -24.35 16.51 -10.97
C ASP A 134 -24.68 15.42 -9.91
N PRO A 135 -25.85 15.49 -9.25
CA PRO A 135 -26.30 14.48 -8.29
C PRO A 135 -26.32 13.05 -8.84
N SER A 136 -26.49 12.88 -10.15
CA SER A 136 -26.43 11.58 -10.81
C SER A 136 -25.06 10.92 -10.67
N LEU A 137 -23.96 11.70 -10.67
CA LEU A 137 -22.62 11.17 -10.40
C LEU A 137 -22.31 11.11 -8.90
N ASN A 138 -22.29 12.27 -8.22
CA ASN A 138 -21.72 12.35 -6.87
C ASN A 138 -22.53 11.64 -5.79
N LYS A 139 -23.80 11.33 -6.05
CA LYS A 139 -24.66 10.58 -5.14
C LYS A 139 -25.08 9.26 -5.75
N ALA A 140 -25.83 9.28 -6.85
CA ALA A 140 -26.47 8.06 -7.36
C ALA A 140 -25.45 7.05 -7.90
N THR A 141 -24.43 7.50 -8.61
CA THR A 141 -23.39 6.59 -9.11
C THR A 141 -22.37 6.26 -8.03
N TYR A 142 -21.96 7.27 -7.24
CA TYR A 142 -21.02 7.07 -6.15
C TYR A 142 -21.56 6.15 -5.04
N SER A 143 -22.88 6.03 -4.86
CA SER A 143 -23.45 5.03 -3.94
C SER A 143 -23.13 3.59 -4.33
N HIS A 144 -22.70 3.35 -5.58
CA HIS A 144 -22.21 2.07 -6.07
C HIS A 144 -20.67 1.98 -6.10
N ALA A 145 -19.96 2.82 -5.34
CA ALA A 145 -18.50 2.90 -5.36
C ALA A 145 -17.82 1.55 -5.10
N LEU A 146 -18.38 0.72 -4.22
CA LEU A 146 -17.87 -0.61 -3.91
C LEU A 146 -17.99 -1.55 -5.11
N GLU A 147 -19.16 -1.60 -5.76
CA GLU A 147 -19.43 -2.46 -6.91
C GLU A 147 -18.73 -1.98 -8.20
N LEU A 148 -18.27 -0.73 -8.21
CA LEU A 148 -17.44 -0.14 -9.24
C LEU A 148 -15.94 -0.27 -8.96
N ASN A 149 -15.55 -0.79 -7.79
CA ASN A 149 -14.15 -0.83 -7.32
C ASN A 149 -13.46 0.54 -7.40
N LEU A 150 -14.18 1.61 -7.04
CA LEU A 150 -13.59 2.95 -7.03
C LEU A 150 -12.49 3.04 -5.97
N GLN A 151 -11.52 3.90 -6.25
CA GLN A 151 -10.41 4.11 -5.33
C GLN A 151 -10.88 4.92 -4.12
N SER A 152 -10.34 4.64 -2.93
CA SER A 152 -10.68 5.40 -1.72
C SER A 152 -10.35 6.90 -1.84
N SER A 153 -9.37 7.25 -2.69
CA SER A 153 -8.98 8.64 -2.97
C SER A 153 -9.86 9.36 -3.99
N THR A 154 -10.83 8.67 -4.62
CA THR A 154 -11.71 9.27 -5.66
C THR A 154 -12.41 10.53 -5.15
N MET A 155 -13.03 10.50 -3.98
CA MET A 155 -13.74 11.66 -3.43
C MET A 155 -12.81 12.83 -3.17
N HIS A 156 -11.65 12.59 -2.52
CA HIS A 156 -10.66 13.63 -2.22
C HIS A 156 -10.21 14.39 -3.47
N PHE A 157 -9.90 13.68 -4.56
CA PHE A 157 -9.45 14.31 -5.79
C PHE A 157 -10.58 15.02 -6.55
N LEU A 158 -11.78 14.44 -6.61
CA LEU A 158 -12.92 15.06 -7.30
C LEU A 158 -13.46 16.29 -6.55
N ASP A 159 -13.45 16.29 -5.22
CA ASP A 159 -13.78 17.48 -4.41
C ASP A 159 -12.71 18.59 -4.54
N SER A 160 -11.51 18.24 -4.99
CA SER A 160 -10.37 19.16 -5.12
C SER A 160 -10.12 19.61 -6.57
N ILE A 161 -11.07 19.43 -7.50
CA ILE A 161 -10.88 19.76 -8.94
C ILE A 161 -10.38 21.19 -9.12
N ASP A 162 -10.98 22.19 -8.46
CA ASP A 162 -10.56 23.60 -8.58
C ASP A 162 -9.11 23.83 -8.14
N ARG A 163 -8.64 23.12 -7.11
CA ARG A 163 -7.24 23.19 -6.63
C ARG A 163 -6.31 22.54 -7.65
N ILE A 164 -6.70 21.36 -8.14
CA ILE A 164 -5.90 20.54 -9.05
C ILE A 164 -5.77 21.20 -10.42
N SER A 165 -6.82 21.86 -10.92
CA SER A 165 -6.81 22.55 -12.22
C SER A 165 -6.02 23.86 -12.21
N ASN A 166 -5.55 24.34 -11.06
CA ASN A 166 -4.79 25.58 -11.00
C ASN A 166 -3.44 25.43 -11.73
N PRO A 167 -3.04 26.36 -12.62
CA PRO A 167 -1.74 26.28 -13.33
C PRO A 167 -0.52 26.22 -12.41
N THR A 168 -0.63 26.77 -11.21
CA THR A 168 0.41 26.77 -10.17
C THR A 168 0.28 25.60 -9.19
N TYR A 169 -0.61 24.64 -9.46
CA TYR A 169 -0.85 23.50 -8.59
C TYR A 169 0.44 22.72 -8.32
N ARG A 170 0.66 22.49 -7.03
CA ARG A 170 1.70 21.63 -6.47
C ARG A 170 1.01 20.60 -5.56
N PRO A 171 1.22 19.29 -5.78
CA PRO A 171 0.65 18.27 -4.91
C PRO A 171 1.12 18.46 -3.47
N SER A 172 0.18 18.38 -2.53
CA SER A 172 0.50 18.28 -1.11
C SER A 172 1.02 16.88 -0.75
N ASP A 173 1.66 16.75 0.41
CA ASP A 173 2.08 15.44 0.91
C ASP A 173 0.90 14.46 1.02
N HIS A 174 -0.28 14.97 1.39
CA HIS A 174 -1.51 14.19 1.43
C HIS A 174 -1.96 13.71 0.04
N ASP A 175 -1.87 14.57 -0.99
CA ASP A 175 -2.16 14.18 -2.37
C ASP A 175 -1.22 13.05 -2.82
N ILE A 176 0.08 13.16 -2.51
CA ILE A 176 1.10 12.16 -2.85
C ILE A 176 0.84 10.84 -2.13
N LEU A 177 0.40 10.84 -0.87
CA LEU A 177 0.04 9.62 -0.15
C LEU A 177 -1.16 8.92 -0.80
N LEU A 178 -2.12 9.69 -1.30
CA LEU A 178 -3.35 9.20 -1.93
C LEU A 178 -3.19 8.84 -3.42
N THR A 179 -2.09 9.25 -4.08
CA THR A 179 -1.85 8.84 -5.47
C THR A 179 -1.69 7.33 -5.58
N ARG A 180 -2.31 6.78 -6.60
CA ARG A 180 -2.23 5.37 -6.94
C ARG A 180 -1.45 5.17 -8.22
N ILE A 181 -0.32 4.49 -8.05
CA ILE A 181 0.50 3.95 -9.14
C ILE A 181 0.49 2.43 -8.97
N ARG A 182 0.19 1.70 -10.04
CA ARG A 182 0.28 0.23 -9.99
C ARG A 182 1.74 -0.16 -9.87
N THR A 183 2.15 -0.65 -8.70
CA THR A 183 3.51 -1.12 -8.47
C THR A 183 3.80 -2.34 -9.32
N THR A 184 4.81 -2.24 -10.18
CA THR A 184 5.32 -3.33 -11.00
C THR A 184 6.76 -3.65 -10.60
N GLY A 185 7.12 -4.93 -10.60
CA GLY A 185 8.46 -5.38 -10.23
C GLY A 185 8.76 -5.23 -8.73
N VAL A 186 10.02 -4.95 -8.44
CA VAL A 186 10.58 -4.82 -7.09
C VAL A 186 11.17 -3.42 -6.97
N ASN A 187 10.62 -2.65 -6.04
CA ASN A 187 11.15 -1.34 -5.69
C ASN A 187 11.87 -1.44 -4.36
N GLU A 188 13.11 -0.95 -4.33
CA GLU A 188 13.93 -0.96 -3.14
C GLU A 188 14.15 0.47 -2.65
N GLN A 189 13.97 0.70 -1.36
CA GLN A 189 14.32 1.95 -0.70
C GLN A 189 15.17 1.69 0.53
N THR A 190 16.08 2.62 0.82
CA THR A 190 16.92 2.57 2.01
C THR A 190 16.61 3.78 2.89
N PHE A 191 16.47 3.54 4.19
CA PHE A 191 16.22 4.56 5.20
C PHE A 191 17.25 4.44 6.32
N THR A 192 17.57 5.55 6.97
CA THR A 192 18.37 5.54 8.20
C THR A 192 17.52 6.09 9.32
N ILE A 193 17.20 5.27 10.30
CA ILE A 193 16.34 5.63 11.44
C ILE A 193 17.09 5.30 12.73
N ASN A 194 17.27 6.27 13.62
CA ASN A 194 18.00 6.10 14.89
C ASN A 194 19.38 5.41 14.72
N ALA A 195 20.14 5.82 13.70
CA ALA A 195 21.43 5.24 13.28
C ALA A 195 21.40 3.78 12.77
N MET A 196 20.23 3.15 12.70
CA MET A 196 20.03 1.87 12.03
C MET A 196 19.68 2.08 10.56
N LYS A 197 20.28 1.27 9.68
CA LYS A 197 20.00 1.30 8.25
C LYS A 197 18.95 0.24 7.92
N PHE A 198 17.85 0.65 7.31
CA PHE A 198 16.77 -0.20 6.84
C PHE A 198 16.81 -0.29 5.32
N ARG A 199 16.68 -1.49 4.78
CA ARG A 199 16.53 -1.75 3.35
C ARG A 199 15.18 -2.40 3.13
N VAL A 200 14.26 -1.68 2.52
CA VAL A 200 12.85 -2.02 2.43
C VAL A 200 12.51 -2.33 0.98
N PHE A 201 11.95 -3.51 0.74
CA PHE A 201 11.56 -3.97 -0.59
C PHE A 201 10.03 -3.93 -0.72
N ASP A 202 9.50 -3.08 -1.59
CA ASP A 202 8.09 -3.04 -1.99
C ASP A 202 7.90 -3.83 -3.29
N VAL A 203 7.00 -4.80 -3.27
CA VAL A 203 6.69 -5.66 -4.41
C VAL A 203 5.21 -5.57 -4.79
N GLY A 204 4.92 -5.69 -6.08
CA GLY A 204 3.55 -5.64 -6.58
C GLY A 204 2.65 -6.71 -5.94
N GLY A 205 1.48 -6.30 -5.42
CA GLY A 205 0.55 -7.18 -4.69
C GLY A 205 -0.45 -7.97 -5.57
N GLN A 206 -0.62 -7.54 -6.82
CA GLN A 206 -1.55 -8.15 -7.77
C GLN A 206 -1.10 -9.55 -8.18
N ARG A 207 -2.05 -10.42 -8.55
CA ARG A 207 -1.75 -11.83 -8.88
C ARG A 207 -0.64 -12.00 -9.92
N SER A 208 -0.59 -11.14 -10.94
CA SER A 208 0.45 -11.16 -11.99
C SER A 208 1.86 -10.87 -11.49
N GLU A 209 1.98 -10.09 -10.41
CA GLU A 209 3.27 -9.64 -9.87
C GLU A 209 3.85 -10.60 -8.83
N ARG A 210 3.02 -11.46 -8.21
CA ARG A 210 3.45 -12.32 -7.07
C ARG A 210 4.54 -13.32 -7.42
N LYS A 211 4.63 -13.75 -8.68
CA LYS A 211 5.72 -14.62 -9.15
C LYS A 211 7.10 -13.98 -8.98
N LYS A 212 7.19 -12.65 -8.92
CA LYS A 212 8.44 -11.89 -8.77
C LYS A 212 8.91 -11.80 -7.31
N TRP A 213 8.05 -12.12 -6.34
CA TRP A 213 8.36 -12.00 -4.91
C TRP A 213 9.56 -12.84 -4.49
N ILE A 214 9.72 -14.02 -5.11
CA ILE A 214 10.82 -14.96 -4.83
C ILE A 214 12.21 -14.32 -5.00
N HIS A 215 12.34 -13.30 -5.85
CA HIS A 215 13.61 -12.58 -6.07
C HIS A 215 14.04 -11.72 -4.87
N CYS A 216 13.17 -11.54 -3.88
CA CYS A 216 13.42 -10.74 -2.69
C CYS A 216 13.45 -11.55 -1.39
N PHE A 217 13.36 -12.88 -1.47
CA PHE A 217 13.20 -13.74 -0.29
C PHE A 217 14.52 -14.06 0.42
N GLU A 218 15.66 -13.82 -0.24
CA GLU A 218 16.97 -14.12 0.34
C GLU A 218 17.37 -13.12 1.43
N ASN A 219 17.73 -13.65 2.60
CA ASN A 219 18.29 -12.89 3.72
C ASN A 219 17.39 -11.73 4.20
N VAL A 220 16.07 -11.92 4.22
CA VAL A 220 15.13 -10.98 4.82
C VAL A 220 15.10 -11.17 6.33
N ASP A 221 15.28 -10.09 7.09
CA ASP A 221 15.28 -10.12 8.55
C ASP A 221 13.85 -10.16 9.13
N SER A 222 12.91 -9.43 8.51
CA SER A 222 11.50 -9.46 8.89
C SER A 222 10.59 -9.14 7.70
N ILE A 223 9.37 -9.69 7.74
CA ILE A 223 8.31 -9.38 6.76
C ILE A 223 7.37 -8.36 7.38
N ILE A 224 6.97 -7.36 6.60
CA ILE A 224 5.82 -6.51 6.89
C ILE A 224 4.69 -6.97 5.97
N PHE A 225 3.70 -7.65 6.53
CA PHE A 225 2.51 -8.06 5.79
C PHE A 225 1.40 -7.04 6.00
N VAL A 226 0.91 -6.43 4.92
CA VAL A 226 -0.17 -5.44 4.98
C VAL A 226 -1.46 -6.09 4.47
N ALA A 227 -2.46 -6.17 5.35
CA ALA A 227 -3.83 -6.55 5.04
C ALA A 227 -4.75 -5.35 5.26
N ALA A 228 -5.68 -5.08 4.36
CA ALA A 228 -6.67 -4.02 4.56
C ALA A 228 -7.88 -4.57 5.33
N ALA A 229 -8.10 -4.08 6.55
CA ALA A 229 -9.23 -4.49 7.38
C ALA A 229 -10.57 -4.16 6.73
N SER A 230 -10.65 -3.03 6.01
CA SER A 230 -11.86 -2.52 5.36
C SER A 230 -12.33 -3.31 4.13
N GLU A 231 -11.55 -4.28 3.63
CA GLU A 231 -11.81 -5.01 2.38
C GLU A 231 -12.60 -6.32 2.60
N TYR A 232 -13.29 -6.47 3.74
CA TYR A 232 -14.03 -7.69 4.11
C TYR A 232 -15.28 -7.94 3.26
N ASP A 233 -15.88 -6.91 2.66
CA ASP A 233 -17.09 -6.99 1.83
C ASP A 233 -16.80 -6.63 0.35
N GLU A 234 -15.52 -6.64 -0.04
CA GLU A 234 -15.07 -6.33 -1.39
C GLU A 234 -14.59 -7.58 -2.14
N VAL A 235 -14.66 -7.54 -3.47
CA VAL A 235 -14.15 -8.58 -4.37
C VAL A 235 -12.90 -8.10 -5.12
N LEU A 236 -12.05 -9.02 -5.55
CA LEU A 236 -10.86 -8.70 -6.33
C LEU A 236 -11.23 -8.09 -7.68
N PHE A 237 -10.48 -7.07 -8.09
CA PHE A 237 -10.63 -6.49 -9.42
C PHE A 237 -10.28 -7.52 -10.53
N GLU A 238 -9.33 -8.43 -10.27
CA GLU A 238 -8.85 -9.37 -11.28
C GLU A 238 -9.87 -10.43 -11.73
N ASP A 239 -10.81 -10.83 -10.87
CA ASP A 239 -11.82 -11.85 -11.18
C ASP A 239 -13.27 -11.43 -10.87
N GLY A 240 -13.48 -10.38 -10.08
CA GLY A 240 -14.82 -9.88 -9.72
C GLY A 240 -15.61 -10.80 -8.80
N GLU A 241 -15.00 -11.88 -8.28
CA GLU A 241 -15.71 -12.93 -7.53
C GLU A 241 -15.04 -13.24 -6.19
N THR A 242 -13.70 -13.28 -6.14
CA THR A 242 -12.97 -13.67 -4.93
C THR A 242 -13.01 -12.53 -3.92
N ASN A 243 -13.47 -12.79 -2.70
CA ASN A 243 -13.42 -11.82 -1.61
C ASN A 243 -11.96 -11.41 -1.27
N ARG A 244 -11.71 -10.09 -1.12
CA ARG A 244 -10.36 -9.53 -0.92
C ARG A 244 -9.74 -9.92 0.41
N MET A 245 -10.51 -9.93 1.50
CA MET A 245 -10.03 -10.36 2.81
C MET A 245 -9.63 -11.84 2.81
N VAL A 246 -10.45 -12.70 2.20
CA VAL A 246 -10.13 -14.13 2.04
C VAL A 246 -8.87 -14.34 1.20
N GLU A 247 -8.71 -13.61 0.09
CA GLU A 247 -7.47 -13.63 -0.69
C GLU A 247 -6.26 -13.19 0.16
N SER A 248 -6.40 -12.10 0.93
CA SER A 248 -5.34 -11.61 1.83
C SER A 248 -4.92 -12.67 2.84
N MET A 249 -5.88 -13.36 3.47
CA MET A 249 -5.62 -14.47 4.39
C MET A 249 -4.91 -15.64 3.71
N ARG A 250 -5.33 -16.05 2.50
CA ARG A 250 -4.64 -17.11 1.72
C ARG A 250 -3.19 -16.75 1.42
N ILE A 251 -2.93 -15.50 1.03
CA ILE A 251 -1.56 -15.02 0.80
C ILE A 251 -0.77 -15.05 2.12
N PHE A 252 -1.36 -14.56 3.21
CA PHE A 252 -0.71 -14.57 4.52
C PHE A 252 -0.33 -15.98 4.95
N GLU A 253 -1.26 -16.93 4.88
CA GLU A 253 -1.01 -18.34 5.20
C GLU A 253 0.15 -18.92 4.38
N SER A 254 0.16 -18.66 3.06
CA SER A 254 1.24 -19.12 2.18
C SER A 254 2.60 -18.52 2.54
N ILE A 255 2.65 -17.27 3.00
CA ILE A 255 3.89 -16.60 3.40
C ILE A 255 4.32 -17.06 4.79
N CYS A 256 3.39 -17.09 5.74
CA CYS A 256 3.61 -17.49 7.11
C CYS A 256 4.15 -18.92 7.19
N ASN A 257 3.65 -19.83 6.36
CA ASN A 257 4.05 -21.24 6.38
C ASN A 257 5.09 -21.59 5.29
N SER A 258 5.68 -20.58 4.63
CA SER A 258 6.70 -20.79 3.59
C SER A 258 8.03 -21.28 4.19
N ARG A 259 8.65 -22.26 3.53
CA ARG A 259 10.01 -22.74 3.86
C ARG A 259 11.07 -21.64 3.84
N TRP A 260 10.88 -20.60 3.04
CA TRP A 260 11.81 -19.48 2.93
C TRP A 260 11.82 -18.60 4.19
N PHE A 261 10.74 -18.65 4.98
CA PHE A 261 10.49 -17.72 6.08
C PHE A 261 10.30 -18.41 7.41
N LEU A 262 10.70 -19.67 7.57
CA LEU A 262 10.45 -20.46 8.79
C LEU A 262 10.89 -19.72 10.07
N ASN A 263 12.06 -19.08 10.02
CA ASN A 263 12.66 -18.34 11.13
C ASN A 263 12.53 -16.81 10.99
N THR A 264 11.76 -16.33 10.01
CA THR A 264 11.55 -14.90 9.76
C THR A 264 10.32 -14.44 10.54
N SER A 265 10.50 -13.40 11.35
CA SER A 265 9.39 -12.76 12.07
C SER A 265 8.46 -12.03 11.11
N ILE A 266 7.19 -11.92 11.47
CA ILE A 266 6.19 -11.22 10.67
C ILE A 266 5.59 -10.08 11.48
N ILE A 267 5.56 -8.90 10.90
CA ILE A 267 4.81 -7.74 11.39
C ILE A 267 3.56 -7.64 10.53
N LEU A 268 2.40 -7.93 11.10
CA LEU A 268 1.10 -7.86 10.43
C LEU A 268 0.46 -6.50 10.69
N PHE A 269 0.22 -5.76 9.61
CA PHE A 269 -0.52 -4.51 9.62
C PHE A 269 -1.94 -4.73 9.12
N LEU A 270 -2.91 -4.51 10.01
CA LEU A 270 -4.32 -4.38 9.68
C LEU A 270 -4.59 -2.91 9.35
N ASN A 271 -4.39 -2.57 8.07
CA ASN A 271 -4.46 -1.22 7.54
C ASN A 271 -5.91 -0.80 7.22
N LYS A 272 -6.11 0.50 6.96
CA LYS A 272 -7.42 1.13 6.68
C LYS A 272 -8.41 0.96 7.85
N LYS A 273 -7.90 1.04 9.09
CA LYS A 273 -8.72 0.90 10.31
C LYS A 273 -9.84 1.95 10.41
N ASP A 274 -9.58 3.15 9.90
CA ASP A 274 -10.51 4.27 9.75
C ASP A 274 -11.69 3.92 8.85
N LEU A 275 -11.41 3.37 7.66
CA LEU A 275 -12.46 2.94 6.74
C LEU A 275 -13.21 1.73 7.28
N PHE A 276 -12.52 0.84 7.98
CA PHE A 276 -13.15 -0.31 8.64
C PHE A 276 -14.17 0.15 9.69
N GLU A 277 -13.80 1.06 10.58
CA GLU A 277 -14.65 1.59 11.65
C GLU A 277 -15.97 2.20 11.11
N GLU A 278 -15.90 2.93 10.00
CA GLU A 278 -17.11 3.48 9.37
C GLU A 278 -17.95 2.42 8.64
N LYS A 279 -17.30 1.44 8.01
CA LYS A 279 -18.00 0.41 7.19
C LYS A 279 -18.75 -0.60 8.04
N ILE A 280 -18.20 -0.99 9.20
CA ILE A 280 -18.82 -1.99 10.09
C ILE A 280 -20.15 -1.52 10.69
N LYS A 281 -20.40 -0.20 10.72
CA LYS A 281 -21.68 0.40 11.14
C LYS A 281 -22.81 0.09 10.15
N ARG A 282 -22.49 -0.31 8.92
CA ARG A 282 -23.44 -0.52 7.81
C ARG A 282 -23.47 -1.98 7.34
N THR A 283 -22.31 -2.61 7.22
CA THR A 283 -22.18 -3.97 6.69
C THR A 283 -21.52 -4.89 7.71
N SER A 284 -22.17 -6.00 8.07
CA SER A 284 -21.59 -6.96 9.02
C SER A 284 -20.39 -7.70 8.43
N ILE A 285 -19.36 -7.98 9.24
CA ILE A 285 -18.21 -8.80 8.81
C ILE A 285 -18.59 -10.26 8.52
N ARG A 286 -19.81 -10.69 8.88
CA ARG A 286 -20.37 -12.00 8.54
C ARG A 286 -20.43 -12.28 7.04
N VAL A 287 -20.43 -11.25 6.20
CA VAL A 287 -20.34 -11.40 4.74
C VAL A 287 -19.05 -12.10 4.32
N CYS A 288 -17.96 -11.89 5.06
CA CYS A 288 -16.69 -12.60 4.90
C CYS A 288 -16.59 -13.82 5.82
N PHE A 289 -16.99 -13.63 7.07
CA PHE A 289 -16.80 -14.59 8.15
C PHE A 289 -18.12 -15.12 8.66
N LYS A 290 -18.69 -16.11 7.97
CA LYS A 290 -20.02 -16.66 8.31
C LYS A 290 -20.12 -17.18 9.75
N GLU A 291 -18.99 -17.63 10.30
CA GLU A 291 -18.87 -18.14 11.67
C GLU A 291 -18.84 -17.04 12.76
N TYR A 292 -18.74 -15.76 12.38
CA TYR A 292 -18.66 -14.66 13.35
C TYR A 292 -19.99 -14.50 14.10
N ASP A 293 -19.99 -14.77 15.40
CA ASP A 293 -21.21 -14.80 16.22
C ASP A 293 -21.60 -13.42 16.76
N GLY A 294 -20.66 -12.48 16.94
CA GLY A 294 -20.91 -11.09 17.33
C GLY A 294 -21.57 -10.93 18.70
N LYS A 295 -21.50 -11.96 19.56
CA LYS A 295 -22.41 -12.13 20.71
C LYS A 295 -21.93 -11.59 22.05
N GLU A 296 -20.70 -11.08 22.15
CA GLU A 296 -20.12 -10.91 23.49
C GLU A 296 -20.59 -9.68 24.27
N ASP A 297 -21.11 -8.60 23.67
CA ASP A 297 -21.72 -7.50 24.44
C ASP A 297 -22.80 -6.76 23.63
N TRP A 298 -24.08 -7.03 23.92
CA TRP A 298 -25.21 -6.29 23.35
C TRP A 298 -25.87 -5.47 24.46
N GLU A 299 -25.85 -4.14 24.33
CA GLU A 299 -26.78 -3.29 25.10
C GLU A 299 -28.10 -3.16 24.34
N GLU A 300 -29.20 -3.30 25.08
CA GLU A 300 -30.55 -3.28 24.54
C GLU A 300 -30.88 -1.88 23.97
N GLY A 301 -30.67 -1.68 22.67
CA GLY A 301 -30.94 -0.40 21.99
C GLY A 301 -29.94 0.00 20.89
N GLU A 302 -28.81 -0.70 20.76
CA GLU A 302 -27.85 -0.41 19.69
C GLU A 302 -28.24 -1.03 18.34
N ILE A 303 -28.17 -0.23 17.28
CA ILE A 303 -28.38 -0.68 15.90
C ILE A 303 -27.07 -1.34 15.43
N GLY A 304 -26.78 -2.58 15.84
CA GLY A 304 -25.55 -3.24 15.44
C GLY A 304 -25.46 -4.71 15.84
N PHE A 305 -25.00 -5.55 14.91
CA PHE A 305 -24.66 -6.96 15.15
C PHE A 305 -23.18 -7.16 15.54
N GLN A 306 -22.41 -6.08 15.77
CA GLN A 306 -20.95 -6.10 15.96
C GLN A 306 -20.39 -4.76 16.47
N THR A 307 -19.28 -4.78 17.20
CA THR A 307 -18.49 -3.60 17.61
C THR A 307 -17.15 -3.54 16.87
N TYR A 308 -16.47 -2.38 16.88
CA TYR A 308 -15.13 -2.24 16.29
C TYR A 308 -14.14 -3.20 16.95
N GLU A 309 -14.09 -3.18 18.28
CA GLU A 309 -13.15 -3.94 19.10
C GLU A 309 -13.30 -5.44 18.85
N HIS A 310 -14.53 -5.98 18.90
CA HIS A 310 -14.77 -7.41 18.67
C HIS A 310 -14.54 -7.82 17.22
N SER A 311 -14.96 -6.99 16.26
CA SER A 311 -14.76 -7.30 14.83
C SER A 311 -13.27 -7.30 14.48
N MET A 312 -12.52 -6.30 14.97
CA MET A 312 -11.09 -6.19 14.74
C MET A 312 -10.32 -7.30 15.45
N ALA A 313 -10.64 -7.60 16.72
CA ALA A 313 -10.04 -8.71 17.46
C ALA A 313 -10.28 -10.06 16.76
N TYR A 314 -11.48 -10.29 16.22
CA TYR A 314 -11.78 -11.49 15.46
C TYR A 314 -10.93 -11.59 14.18
N ILE A 315 -10.80 -10.50 13.41
CA ILE A 315 -9.94 -10.48 12.22
C ILE A 315 -8.48 -10.74 12.60
N LYS A 316 -7.96 -10.10 13.66
CA LYS A 316 -6.60 -10.36 14.18
C LYS A 316 -6.40 -11.84 14.47
N GLN A 317 -7.32 -12.44 15.23
CA GLN A 317 -7.24 -13.86 15.59
C GLN A 317 -7.24 -14.75 14.35
N LYS A 318 -8.11 -14.47 13.37
CA LYS A 318 -8.15 -15.23 12.11
C LYS A 318 -6.84 -15.20 11.33
N PHE A 319 -6.09 -14.10 11.35
CA PHE A 319 -4.76 -14.09 10.75
C PHE A 319 -3.74 -14.87 11.58
N VAL A 320 -3.73 -14.70 12.90
CA VAL A 320 -2.79 -15.39 13.80
C VAL A 320 -2.97 -16.90 13.75
N ASP A 321 -4.21 -17.39 13.67
CA ASP A 321 -4.56 -18.81 13.59
C ASP A 321 -4.02 -19.51 12.33
N LEU A 322 -3.67 -18.76 11.28
CA LEU A 322 -3.08 -19.31 10.05
C LEU A 322 -1.61 -19.71 10.23
N ASN A 323 -0.98 -19.36 11.35
CA ASN A 323 0.39 -19.72 11.64
C ASN A 323 0.50 -21.17 12.14
N ALA A 324 1.11 -22.02 11.34
CA ALA A 324 1.36 -23.42 11.72
C ALA A 324 2.59 -23.59 12.65
N ASN A 325 3.41 -22.56 12.84
CA ASN A 325 4.61 -22.61 13.68
C ASN A 325 4.43 -21.76 14.96
N PRO A 326 4.19 -22.36 16.13
CA PRO A 326 4.00 -21.61 17.38
C PRO A 326 5.25 -20.85 17.84
N GLN A 327 6.43 -21.19 17.34
CA GLN A 327 7.68 -20.46 17.65
C GLN A 327 7.84 -19.20 16.78
N LYS A 328 7.08 -19.08 15.69
CA LYS A 328 7.14 -17.91 14.83
C LYS A 328 6.39 -16.76 15.49
N MET A 329 7.09 -15.64 15.65
CA MET A 329 6.53 -14.42 16.21
C MET A 329 5.77 -13.63 15.14
N ILE A 330 4.53 -13.27 15.46
CA ILE A 330 3.67 -12.40 14.65
C ILE A 330 3.28 -11.19 15.50
N TYR A 331 3.75 -10.01 15.10
CA TYR A 331 3.44 -8.74 15.75
C TYR A 331 2.28 -8.08 14.99
N VAL A 332 1.12 -7.95 15.62
CA VAL A 332 -0.09 -7.44 14.96
C VAL A 332 -0.35 -5.99 15.38
N HIS A 333 -0.46 -5.09 14.40
CA HIS A 333 -0.74 -3.67 14.60
C HIS A 333 -1.94 -3.23 13.77
N GLU A 334 -2.78 -2.38 14.35
CA GLU A 334 -3.85 -1.68 13.64
C GLU A 334 -3.33 -0.36 13.10
N THR A 335 -3.48 -0.14 11.81
CA THR A 335 -2.84 0.99 11.14
C THR A 335 -3.79 1.73 10.21
N CYS A 336 -3.55 3.02 10.02
CA CYS A 336 -4.16 3.82 8.97
C CYS A 336 -3.03 4.49 8.18
N ALA A 337 -2.77 4.09 6.92
CA ALA A 337 -1.57 4.49 6.15
C ALA A 337 -1.42 5.99 5.86
N THR A 338 -2.28 6.82 6.45
CA THR A 338 -2.17 8.28 6.47
C THR A 338 -1.66 8.80 7.82
N ASP A 339 -1.71 7.98 8.87
CA ASP A 339 -1.20 8.26 10.22
C ASP A 339 0.32 8.09 10.30
N THR A 340 1.02 9.07 10.89
CA THR A 340 2.48 9.09 11.02
C THR A 340 3.01 8.10 12.07
N ASP A 341 2.16 7.62 12.97
CA ASP A 341 2.58 6.76 14.09
C ASP A 341 3.03 5.35 13.65
N GLN A 342 2.74 4.96 12.40
CA GLN A 342 3.07 3.62 11.88
C GLN A 342 4.55 3.30 11.91
N VAL A 343 5.40 4.27 11.59
CA VAL A 343 6.84 3.99 11.53
C VAL A 343 7.40 3.75 12.92
N GLN A 344 6.85 4.40 13.94
CA GLN A 344 7.22 4.08 15.32
C GLN A 344 6.86 2.64 15.68
N MET A 345 5.67 2.16 15.29
CA MET A 345 5.27 0.75 15.50
C MET A 345 6.23 -0.24 14.82
N ILE A 346 6.74 0.10 13.63
CA ILE A 346 7.75 -0.71 12.93
C ILE A 346 9.04 -0.74 13.71
N LEU A 347 9.53 0.43 14.16
CA LEU A 347 10.76 0.52 14.95
C LEU A 347 10.64 -0.30 16.23
N ASP A 348 9.54 -0.15 16.96
CA ASP A 348 9.30 -0.88 18.22
C ASP A 348 9.26 -2.40 17.99
N SER A 349 8.64 -2.84 16.90
CA SER A 349 8.59 -4.24 16.50
C SER A 349 9.98 -4.77 16.12
N VAL A 350 10.73 -4.02 15.33
CA VAL A 350 12.09 -4.41 14.91
C VAL A 350 13.04 -4.44 16.10
N THR A 351 12.97 -3.45 17.00
CA THR A 351 13.74 -3.45 18.25
C THR A 351 13.41 -4.68 19.09
N SER A 352 12.13 -5.03 19.21
CA SER A 352 11.70 -6.24 19.93
C SER A 352 12.25 -7.52 19.29
N ILE A 353 12.21 -7.63 17.95
CA ILE A 353 12.79 -8.75 17.19
C ILE A 353 14.30 -8.86 17.44
N ILE A 354 15.02 -7.75 17.41
CA ILE A 354 16.47 -7.71 17.64
C ILE A 354 16.80 -8.15 19.07
N VAL A 355 16.08 -7.62 20.07
CA VAL A 355 16.27 -7.97 21.47
C VAL A 355 16.01 -9.46 21.70
N GLN A 356 14.90 -10.00 21.18
CA GLN A 356 14.59 -11.43 21.30
C GLN A 356 15.62 -12.33 20.61
N THR A 357 16.07 -11.95 19.41
CA THR A 357 17.10 -12.70 18.68
C THR A 357 18.43 -12.69 19.44
N SER A 358 18.79 -11.55 20.05
CA SER A 358 19.98 -11.44 20.88
C SER A 358 19.87 -12.30 22.13
N LEU A 359 18.73 -12.24 22.83
CA LEU A 359 18.48 -13.04 24.05
C LEU A 359 18.49 -14.54 23.76
N GLY A 360 17.86 -14.98 22.66
CA GLY A 360 17.87 -16.38 22.24
C GLY A 360 19.27 -16.88 21.87
N ARG A 361 20.10 -16.04 21.23
CA ARG A 361 21.51 -16.37 20.95
C ARG A 361 22.38 -16.41 22.22
N SER A 362 22.00 -15.67 23.26
CA SER A 362 22.69 -15.66 24.56
C SER A 362 22.29 -16.82 25.48
N GLY A 363 21.33 -17.67 25.08
CA GLY A 363 20.91 -18.84 25.87
C GLY A 363 20.08 -18.50 27.11
N LEU A 364 19.40 -17.35 27.12
CA LEU A 364 18.55 -16.88 28.22
C LEU A 364 17.07 -17.30 28.08
N TYR A 365 16.78 -18.27 27.20
CA TYR A 365 15.46 -18.88 27.01
C TYR A 365 15.59 -20.39 26.80
#